data_AF-A0A3Q8HM73-F1
#
_entry.id   AF-A0A3Q8HM73-F1
#
_cell.length_a   1.000
_cell.length_b   1.000
_cell.length_c   1.000
_cell.angle_alpha   90.00
_cell.angle_beta   90.00
_cell.angle_gamma   90.00
#
_symmetry.space_group_name_H-M   'P 1'
#
loop_
_entity.id
_entity.type
_entity.pdbx_description
1 polymer ?
#
loop_
_entity_poly.entity_id
_entity_poly.type
_entity_poly.pdbx_seq_one_letter_code
_entity_poly.pdbx_strand_id
1 'polypeptide(L)'
;MRAGERMACLVAVVDKKEKIDGQVGRKCTESTLRRRKYQASIPVVLVTFFCTLALYDCILIYKSSVQRNAKRDVPPNLLIAAGPFMYIMFHVAFITVAVIQLEFITLACALLESMIAINQALRIEVRTVQTEATLNSIVGRQWSTDASVASIQNLTVLHCTICDLVRAVGTAYGPILLLILLSDILHLVISPYYVFIGLTRRGGALTAIKLSAQAFWLVGHSIMLIGLIEPCHRTICETKTTNELVNKMSRLVTDSQVSLRRQLTLCGRTLATCAAEYHP
;
A
#
# COMPACT_ATOMS: atom_id res chain seq x y z
N MET A 1 13.44 14.38 1.07
CA MET A 1 13.01 14.16 -0.32
C MET A 1 12.00 15.24 -0.71
N ARG A 2 12.28 16.03 -1.75
CA ARG A 2 11.37 17.06 -2.30
C ARG A 2 10.18 16.38 -3.00
N ALA A 3 9.03 17.04 -3.11
CA ALA A 3 7.84 16.48 -3.77
C ALA A 3 8.12 15.97 -5.20
N GLY A 4 8.99 16.64 -5.95
CA GLY A 4 9.42 16.21 -7.29
C GLY A 4 10.16 14.87 -7.31
N GLU A 5 10.93 14.55 -6.26
CA GLU A 5 11.64 13.27 -6.16
C GLU A 5 10.67 12.11 -5.87
N ARG A 6 9.56 12.38 -5.16
CA ARG A 6 8.50 11.38 -4.92
C ARG A 6 7.77 11.02 -6.20
N MET A 7 7.40 12.04 -6.98
CA MET A 7 6.76 11.86 -8.27
C MET A 7 7.70 11.14 -9.26
N ALA A 8 8.99 11.49 -9.28
CA ALA A 8 9.97 10.80 -10.11
C ALA A 8 10.13 9.31 -9.71
N CYS A 9 10.11 9.01 -8.41
CA CYS A 9 10.10 7.63 -7.92
C CYS A 9 8.84 6.89 -8.36
N LEU A 10 7.66 7.52 -8.23
CA LEU A 10 6.38 6.93 -8.62
C LEU A 10 6.32 6.66 -10.13
N VAL A 11 6.76 7.61 -10.96
CA VAL A 11 6.87 7.44 -12.41
C VAL A 11 7.84 6.32 -12.76
N ALA A 12 9.02 6.28 -12.13
CA ALA A 12 9.99 5.21 -12.35
C ALA A 12 9.41 3.83 -11.97
N VAL A 13 8.60 3.73 -10.92
CA VAL A 13 7.90 2.49 -10.53
C VAL A 13 6.87 2.10 -11.57
N VAL A 14 6.07 3.06 -12.07
CA VAL A 14 5.04 2.82 -13.08
C VAL A 14 5.65 2.38 -14.41
N ASP A 15 6.67 3.08 -14.90
CA ASP A 15 7.39 2.74 -16.14
C ASP A 15 8.03 1.34 -16.05
N LYS A 16 8.62 1.04 -14.89
CA LYS A 16 9.26 -0.27 -14.66
C LYS A 16 8.21 -1.37 -14.54
N LYS A 17 7.05 -1.12 -13.93
CA LYS A 17 5.90 -2.03 -13.92
C LYS A 17 5.38 -2.31 -15.33
N GLU A 18 5.30 -1.29 -16.18
CA GLU A 18 4.87 -1.47 -17.57
C GLU A 18 5.84 -2.35 -18.36
N LYS A 19 7.15 -2.19 -18.13
CA LYS A 19 8.18 -3.07 -18.68
C LYS A 19 8.06 -4.52 -18.17
N ILE A 20 7.72 -4.71 -16.89
CA ILE A 20 7.46 -6.04 -16.29
C ILE A 20 6.28 -6.72 -16.97
N ASP A 21 5.15 -6.01 -17.06
CA ASP A 21 3.93 -6.55 -17.66
C ASP A 21 4.13 -6.90 -19.14
N GLY A 22 5.01 -6.16 -19.84
CA GLY A 22 5.46 -6.49 -21.20
C GLY A 22 6.28 -7.78 -21.29
N GLN A 23 7.11 -8.08 -20.29
CA GLN A 23 7.97 -9.27 -20.26
C GLN A 23 7.27 -10.54 -19.77
N VAL A 24 6.29 -10.43 -18.86
CA VAL A 24 5.57 -11.58 -18.26
C VAL A 24 4.53 -12.20 -19.23
N GLY A 25 4.30 -11.59 -20.39
CA GLY A 25 3.50 -12.15 -21.47
C GLY A 25 2.01 -11.84 -21.36
N ARG A 26 1.41 -11.52 -22.52
CA ARG A 26 0.08 -10.91 -22.71
C ARG A 26 -1.12 -11.59 -22.04
N LYS A 27 -1.04 -12.82 -21.52
CA LYS A 27 -2.22 -13.54 -20.99
C LYS A 27 -2.80 -12.95 -19.70
N CYS A 28 -2.11 -12.02 -19.04
CA CYS A 28 -2.59 -11.32 -17.85
C CYS A 28 -3.18 -9.92 -18.14
N THR A 29 -3.51 -9.57 -19.39
CA THR A 29 -3.83 -8.17 -19.73
C THR A 29 -5.22 -7.72 -19.30
N GLU A 30 -6.25 -8.57 -19.37
CA GLU A 30 -7.64 -8.12 -19.18
C GLU A 30 -8.02 -7.97 -17.69
N SER A 31 -7.61 -8.91 -16.84
CA SER A 31 -7.78 -8.83 -15.38
C SER A 31 -6.98 -7.67 -14.79
N THR A 32 -5.77 -7.44 -15.28
CA THR A 32 -4.87 -6.40 -14.79
C THR A 32 -5.34 -5.01 -15.22
N LEU A 33 -5.88 -4.86 -16.43
CA LEU A 33 -6.46 -3.58 -16.89
C LEU A 33 -7.71 -3.20 -16.08
N ARG A 34 -8.58 -4.18 -15.78
CA ARG A 34 -9.74 -3.97 -14.91
C ARG A 34 -9.30 -3.58 -13.50
N ARG A 35 -8.30 -4.27 -12.94
CA ARG A 35 -7.74 -3.98 -11.61
C ARG A 35 -7.11 -2.59 -11.52
N ARG A 36 -6.38 -2.15 -12.56
CA ARG A 36 -5.82 -0.79 -12.69
C ARG A 36 -6.92 0.29 -12.64
N LYS A 37 -8.06 0.08 -13.32
CA LYS A 37 -9.18 1.03 -13.27
C LYS A 37 -9.76 1.18 -11.86
N TYR A 38 -9.93 0.07 -11.13
CA TYR A 38 -10.37 0.12 -9.73
C TYR A 38 -9.32 0.74 -8.81
N GLN A 39 -8.04 0.44 -9.03
CA GLN A 39 -6.94 0.97 -8.23
C GLN A 39 -6.78 2.49 -8.39
N ALA A 40 -7.09 3.03 -9.57
CA ALA A 40 -7.12 4.47 -9.81
C ALA A 40 -8.40 5.16 -9.30
N SER A 41 -9.55 4.46 -9.29
CA SER A 41 -10.81 5.05 -8.82
C SER A 41 -10.95 5.09 -7.30
N ILE A 42 -10.37 4.11 -6.57
CA ILE A 42 -10.45 4.03 -5.11
C ILE A 42 -9.91 5.30 -4.42
N PRO A 43 -8.70 5.82 -4.74
CA PRO A 43 -8.19 7.05 -4.13
C PRO A 43 -9.10 8.24 -4.39
N VAL A 44 -9.63 8.39 -5.61
CA VAL A 44 -10.53 9.50 -5.97
C VAL A 44 -11.82 9.45 -5.16
N VAL A 45 -12.41 8.26 -5.02
CA VAL A 45 -13.62 8.06 -4.21
C VAL A 45 -13.34 8.36 -2.74
N LEU A 46 -12.21 7.89 -2.19
CA LEU A 46 -11.85 8.13 -0.79
C LEU A 46 -11.55 9.61 -0.52
N VAL A 47 -10.79 10.29 -1.38
CA VAL A 47 -10.56 11.75 -1.25
C VAL A 47 -11.88 12.50 -1.30
N THR A 48 -12.75 12.17 -2.27
CA THR A 48 -14.06 12.83 -2.40
C THR A 48 -14.90 12.64 -1.14
N PHE A 49 -14.92 11.42 -0.61
CA PHE A 49 -15.60 11.07 0.63
C PHE A 49 -15.07 11.83 1.86
N PHE A 50 -13.75 11.95 2.00
CA PHE A 50 -13.16 12.72 3.10
C PHE A 50 -13.39 14.22 2.96
N CYS A 51 -13.38 14.75 1.73
CA CYS A 51 -13.72 16.14 1.46
C CYS A 51 -15.19 16.45 1.80
N THR A 52 -16.13 15.58 1.42
CA THR A 52 -17.56 15.79 1.75
C THR A 52 -17.80 15.72 3.25
N LEU A 53 -17.09 14.83 3.97
CA LEU A 53 -17.14 14.79 5.43
C LEU A 53 -16.58 16.04 6.09
N ALA A 54 -15.42 16.51 5.64
CA ALA A 54 -14.80 17.71 6.18
C ALA A 54 -15.72 18.93 5.98
N LEU A 55 -16.35 19.06 4.80
CA LEU A 55 -17.33 20.10 4.54
C LEU A 55 -18.56 19.97 5.43
N TYR A 56 -19.07 18.75 5.62
CA TYR A 56 -20.21 18.49 6.50
C TYR A 56 -19.91 18.90 7.94
N ASP A 57 -18.75 18.53 8.47
CA ASP A 57 -18.31 18.91 9.82
C ASP A 57 -18.13 20.43 9.95
N CYS A 58 -17.55 21.09 8.96
CA CYS A 58 -17.45 22.55 8.93
C CYS A 58 -18.83 23.22 9.05
N ILE A 59 -19.82 22.72 8.31
CA ILE A 59 -21.20 23.23 8.36
C ILE A 59 -21.83 23.00 9.74
N LEU A 60 -21.63 21.82 10.34
CA LEU A 60 -22.14 21.50 11.68
C LEU A 60 -21.53 22.38 12.76
N ILE A 61 -20.23 22.65 12.67
CA ILE A 61 -19.51 23.50 13.61
C ILE A 61 -19.96 24.94 13.46
N TYR A 62 -20.08 25.43 12.22
CA TYR A 62 -20.63 26.76 11.94
C TYR A 62 -22.02 26.92 12.55
N LYS A 63 -22.94 25.99 12.28
CA LYS A 63 -24.30 26.00 12.85
C LYS A 63 -24.27 25.95 14.38
N SER A 64 -23.40 25.12 14.97
CA SER A 64 -23.24 25.03 16.42
C SER A 64 -22.66 26.31 17.02
N SER A 65 -21.81 27.04 16.30
CA SER A 65 -21.23 28.31 16.72
C SER A 65 -22.29 29.41 16.73
N VAL A 66 -23.05 29.55 15.64
CA VAL A 66 -24.16 30.51 15.53
C VAL A 66 -25.19 30.30 16.64
N GLN A 67 -25.60 29.05 16.89
CA GLN A 67 -26.56 28.73 17.96
C GLN A 67 -26.04 29.05 19.38
N ARG A 68 -24.72 28.92 19.63
CA ARG A 68 -24.15 29.30 20.94
C ARG A 68 -24.08 30.80 21.11
N ASN A 69 -23.73 31.52 20.04
CA ASN A 69 -23.63 32.99 20.07
C ASN A 69 -25.00 33.64 20.29
N ALA A 70 -26.05 33.11 19.65
CA ALA A 70 -27.43 33.54 19.88
C ALA A 70 -27.90 33.39 21.33
N LYS A 71 -27.25 32.55 22.15
CA LYS A 71 -27.59 32.34 23.57
C LYS A 71 -26.76 33.18 24.54
N ARG A 72 -25.68 33.84 24.10
CA ARG A 72 -24.72 34.52 24.99
C ARG A 72 -24.64 36.04 24.79
N ASP A 73 -25.46 36.63 23.91
CA ASP A 73 -25.41 38.07 23.56
C ASP A 73 -23.99 38.58 23.23
N VAL A 74 -23.13 37.71 22.72
CA VAL A 74 -21.74 38.06 22.38
C VAL A 74 -21.74 38.73 21.01
N PRO A 75 -21.02 39.87 20.84
CA PRO A 75 -20.92 40.54 19.55
C PRO A 75 -20.33 39.59 18.49
N PRO A 76 -20.93 39.53 17.27
CA PRO A 76 -20.62 38.51 16.26
C PRO A 76 -19.16 38.55 15.78
N ASN A 77 -18.44 39.65 15.99
CA ASN A 77 -17.22 39.96 15.26
C ASN A 77 -15.98 39.21 15.79
N LEU A 78 -15.94 38.87 17.10
CA LEU A 78 -14.71 38.38 17.75
C LEU A 78 -14.65 36.85 17.89
N LEU A 79 -15.79 36.17 18.06
CA LEU A 79 -15.83 34.72 18.27
C LEU A 79 -16.04 33.92 16.96
N ILE A 80 -16.56 34.56 15.91
CA ILE A 80 -16.87 33.93 14.61
C ILE A 80 -15.59 33.69 13.78
N ALA A 81 -14.51 34.44 14.01
CA ALA A 81 -13.28 34.31 13.22
C ALA A 81 -12.35 33.17 13.69
N ALA A 82 -12.11 33.03 15.00
CA ALA A 82 -11.05 32.13 15.50
C ALA A 82 -11.43 30.63 15.48
N GLY A 83 -12.67 30.29 15.86
CA GLY A 83 -13.11 28.89 15.98
C GLY A 83 -13.17 28.15 14.65
N PRO A 84 -13.92 28.66 13.65
CA PRO A 84 -14.01 28.05 12.33
C PRO A 84 -12.66 27.99 11.60
N PHE A 85 -11.81 29.01 11.75
CA PHE A 85 -10.50 29.05 11.11
C PHE A 85 -9.58 27.91 11.56
N MET A 86 -9.49 27.67 12.88
CA MET A 86 -8.69 26.56 13.42
C MET A 86 -9.20 25.20 12.93
N TYR A 87 -10.51 25.03 12.79
CA TYR A 87 -11.11 23.80 12.26
C TYR A 87 -10.85 23.61 10.76
N ILE A 88 -10.91 24.68 9.97
CA ILE A 88 -10.56 24.62 8.54
C ILE A 88 -9.09 24.19 8.39
N MET A 89 -8.18 24.76 9.17
CA MET A 89 -6.76 24.36 9.17
C MET A 89 -6.59 22.88 9.54
N PHE A 90 -7.32 22.40 10.55
CA PHE A 90 -7.32 20.98 10.92
C PHE A 90 -7.79 20.08 9.76
N HIS A 91 -8.88 20.44 9.08
CA HIS A 91 -9.37 19.65 7.93
C HIS A 91 -8.40 19.70 6.73
N VAL A 92 -7.77 20.84 6.46
CA VAL A 92 -6.74 20.94 5.41
C VAL A 92 -5.55 20.04 5.73
N ALA A 93 -5.09 20.03 6.99
CA ALA A 93 -4.03 19.14 7.43
C ALA A 93 -4.44 17.66 7.29
N PHE A 94 -5.67 17.32 7.71
CA PHE A 94 -6.22 15.98 7.56
C PHE A 94 -6.28 15.54 6.08
N ILE A 95 -6.82 16.36 5.19
CA ILE A 95 -6.89 16.06 3.75
C ILE A 95 -5.48 15.86 3.18
N THR A 96 -4.52 16.69 3.59
CA THR A 96 -3.12 16.56 3.16
C THR A 96 -2.53 15.21 3.60
N VAL A 97 -2.75 14.81 4.85
CA VAL A 97 -2.33 13.50 5.37
C VAL A 97 -3.02 12.37 4.62
N ALA A 98 -4.33 12.45 4.40
CA ALA A 98 -5.10 11.44 3.68
C ALA A 98 -4.60 11.26 2.24
N VAL A 99 -4.27 12.35 1.54
CA VAL A 99 -3.67 12.29 0.19
C VAL A 99 -2.32 11.58 0.20
N ILE A 100 -1.45 11.92 1.15
CA ILE A 100 -0.13 11.26 1.29
C ILE A 100 -0.30 9.77 1.59
N GLN A 101 -1.23 9.40 2.46
CA GLN A 101 -1.56 8.01 2.75
C GLN A 101 -2.05 7.28 1.50
N LEU A 102 -2.99 7.85 0.76
CA LEU A 102 -3.54 7.24 -0.44
C LEU A 102 -2.47 7.06 -1.54
N GLU A 103 -1.57 8.04 -1.68
CA GLU A 103 -0.41 7.93 -2.58
C GLU A 103 0.45 6.71 -2.18
N PHE A 104 0.80 6.60 -0.90
CA PHE A 104 1.56 5.46 -0.40
C PHE A 104 0.82 4.13 -0.56
N ILE A 105 -0.47 4.05 -0.21
CA ILE A 105 -1.29 2.84 -0.32
C ILE A 105 -1.32 2.37 -1.78
N THR A 106 -1.49 3.30 -2.72
CA THR A 106 -1.50 2.99 -4.16
C THR A 106 -0.17 2.42 -4.61
N LEU A 107 0.93 3.03 -4.16
CA LEU A 107 2.29 2.58 -4.45
C LEU A 107 2.58 1.20 -3.85
N ALA A 108 2.23 0.99 -2.58
CA ALA A 108 2.39 -0.28 -1.88
C ALA A 108 1.58 -1.40 -2.55
N CYS A 109 0.35 -1.12 -2.98
CA CYS A 109 -0.45 -2.05 -3.77
C CYS A 109 0.21 -2.38 -5.11
N ALA A 110 0.78 -1.40 -5.81
CA ALA A 110 1.47 -1.63 -7.08
C ALA A 110 2.74 -2.49 -6.92
N LEU A 111 3.49 -2.29 -5.84
CA LEU A 111 4.65 -3.13 -5.48
C LEU A 111 4.20 -4.56 -5.15
N LEU A 112 3.14 -4.72 -4.36
CA LEU A 112 2.56 -6.02 -4.03
C LEU A 112 2.15 -6.78 -5.30
N GLU A 113 1.45 -6.13 -6.22
CA GLU A 113 1.05 -6.75 -7.49
C GLU A 113 2.24 -7.24 -8.30
N SER A 114 3.29 -6.43 -8.36
CA SER A 114 4.52 -6.77 -9.07
C SER A 114 5.17 -8.00 -8.44
N MET A 115 5.16 -8.10 -7.11
CA MET A 115 5.73 -9.25 -6.39
C MET A 115 4.89 -10.52 -6.57
N ILE A 116 3.56 -10.40 -6.57
CA ILE A 116 2.66 -11.51 -6.92
C ILE A 116 2.96 -12.02 -8.34
N ALA A 117 3.15 -11.12 -9.30
CA ALA A 117 3.45 -11.49 -10.68
C ALA A 117 4.78 -12.26 -10.80
N ILE A 118 5.83 -11.82 -10.08
CA ILE A 118 7.10 -12.55 -10.00
C ILE A 118 6.88 -13.95 -9.42
N ASN A 119 6.16 -14.07 -8.30
CA ASN A 119 5.88 -15.37 -7.70
C ASN A 119 5.09 -16.30 -8.61
N GLN A 120 4.17 -15.77 -9.40
CA GLN A 120 3.43 -16.56 -10.39
C GLN A 120 4.36 -17.06 -11.51
N ALA A 121 5.20 -16.20 -12.07
CA ALA A 121 6.18 -16.57 -13.07
C ALA A 121 7.17 -17.62 -12.53
N LEU A 122 7.67 -17.43 -11.32
CA LEU A 122 8.58 -18.37 -10.67
C LEU A 122 7.91 -19.72 -10.38
N ARG A 123 6.63 -19.75 -10.00
CA ARG A 123 5.86 -21.00 -9.86
C ARG A 123 5.75 -21.76 -11.19
N ILE A 124 5.61 -21.06 -12.30
CA ILE A 124 5.57 -21.67 -13.63
C ILE A 124 6.94 -22.29 -13.93
N GLU A 125 8.02 -21.54 -13.78
CA GLU A 125 9.39 -22.05 -13.99
C GLU A 125 9.71 -23.25 -13.10
N VAL A 126 9.36 -23.20 -11.81
CA VAL A 126 9.54 -24.34 -10.89
C VAL A 126 8.79 -25.59 -11.37
N ARG A 127 7.57 -25.44 -11.91
CA ARG A 127 6.81 -26.58 -12.46
C ARG A 127 7.46 -27.12 -13.72
N THR A 128 7.90 -26.25 -14.62
CA THR A 128 8.61 -26.65 -15.85
C THR A 128 9.84 -27.48 -15.51
N VAL A 129 10.71 -26.97 -14.62
CA VAL A 129 11.90 -27.69 -14.15
C VAL A 129 11.55 -29.02 -13.48
N GLN A 130 10.49 -29.06 -12.68
CA GLN A 130 10.06 -30.29 -12.02
C GLN A 130 9.56 -31.35 -13.03
N THR A 131 8.76 -30.94 -14.02
CA THR A 131 8.27 -31.82 -15.08
C THR A 131 9.41 -32.34 -15.95
N GLU A 132 10.35 -31.48 -16.30
CA GLU A 132 11.52 -31.87 -17.11
C GLU A 132 12.50 -32.75 -16.34
N ALA A 133 12.74 -32.49 -15.06
CA ALA A 133 13.51 -33.41 -14.21
C ALA A 133 12.88 -34.81 -14.19
N THR A 134 11.54 -34.87 -14.13
CA THR A 134 10.81 -36.15 -14.21
C THR A 134 10.96 -36.81 -15.58
N LEU A 135 10.80 -36.05 -16.67
CA LEU A 135 10.95 -36.57 -18.03
C LEU A 135 12.37 -37.03 -18.35
N ASN A 136 13.39 -36.33 -17.86
CA ASN A 136 14.80 -36.69 -18.07
C ASN A 136 15.13 -38.02 -17.39
N SER A 137 14.53 -38.30 -16.23
CA SER A 137 14.68 -39.61 -15.57
C SER A 137 14.03 -40.76 -16.36
N ILE A 138 13.03 -40.47 -17.19
CA ILE A 138 12.28 -41.48 -17.96
C ILE A 138 12.85 -41.65 -19.38
N VAL A 139 13.22 -40.55 -20.05
CA VAL A 139 13.48 -40.51 -21.50
C VAL A 139 14.94 -40.18 -21.83
N GLY A 140 15.76 -39.77 -20.84
CA GLY A 140 17.17 -39.41 -21.07
C GLY A 140 17.37 -38.22 -22.01
N ARG A 141 16.35 -37.36 -22.19
CA ARG A 141 16.44 -36.19 -23.06
C ARG A 141 17.15 -35.04 -22.32
N GLN A 142 18.05 -34.33 -23.01
CA GLN A 142 18.78 -33.19 -22.42
C GLN A 142 17.91 -31.93 -22.48
N TRP A 143 17.73 -31.26 -21.34
CA TRP A 143 17.01 -30.00 -21.20
C TRP A 143 17.73 -28.83 -21.87
N SER A 144 17.00 -27.88 -22.47
CA SER A 144 17.53 -26.59 -22.93
C SER A 144 17.67 -25.62 -21.75
N THR A 145 18.74 -25.79 -20.97
CA THR A 145 19.09 -24.97 -19.80
C THR A 145 19.05 -23.46 -20.06
N ASP A 146 19.40 -23.02 -21.28
CA ASP A 146 19.67 -21.60 -21.56
C ASP A 146 18.43 -20.71 -21.45
N ALA A 147 17.25 -21.21 -21.84
CA ALA A 147 16.01 -20.44 -21.77
C ALA A 147 15.54 -20.20 -20.33
N SER A 148 15.58 -21.24 -19.48
CA SER A 148 15.22 -21.11 -18.07
C SER A 148 16.26 -20.35 -17.24
N VAL A 149 17.55 -20.45 -17.59
CA VAL A 149 18.59 -19.58 -17.02
C VAL A 149 18.28 -18.11 -17.31
N ALA A 150 18.00 -17.76 -18.58
CA ALA A 150 17.65 -16.39 -18.93
C ALA A 150 16.37 -15.89 -18.23
N SER A 151 15.35 -16.75 -18.11
CA SER A 151 14.10 -16.44 -17.40
C SER A 151 14.34 -16.14 -15.91
N ILE A 152 15.08 -17.00 -15.21
CA ILE A 152 15.42 -16.81 -13.79
C ILE A 152 16.31 -15.60 -13.58
N GLN A 153 17.26 -15.35 -14.48
CA GLN A 153 18.08 -14.15 -14.42
C GLN A 153 17.23 -12.89 -14.49
N ASN A 154 16.29 -12.84 -15.44
CA ASN A 154 15.36 -11.71 -15.58
C ASN A 154 14.48 -11.55 -14.34
N LEU A 155 13.91 -12.64 -13.82
CA LEU A 155 13.11 -12.64 -12.58
C LEU A 155 13.92 -12.15 -11.37
N THR A 156 15.19 -12.55 -11.28
CA THR A 156 16.09 -12.14 -10.20
C THR A 156 16.40 -10.65 -10.27
N VAL A 157 16.81 -10.15 -11.44
CA VAL A 157 17.06 -8.71 -11.66
C VAL A 157 15.81 -7.89 -11.33
N LEU A 158 14.64 -8.43 -11.64
CA LEU A 158 13.38 -7.79 -11.37
C LEU A 158 13.02 -7.76 -9.88
N HIS A 159 13.22 -8.87 -9.19
CA HIS A 159 13.04 -8.92 -7.75
C HIS A 159 13.97 -7.92 -7.05
N CYS A 160 15.26 -7.87 -7.43
CA CYS A 160 16.23 -6.91 -6.89
C CYS A 160 15.77 -5.47 -7.09
N THR A 161 15.31 -5.17 -8.30
CA THR A 161 14.70 -3.88 -8.64
C THR A 161 13.55 -3.53 -7.69
N ILE A 162 12.62 -4.46 -7.43
CA ILE A 162 11.49 -4.20 -6.56
C ILE A 162 11.96 -3.98 -5.12
N CYS A 163 12.95 -4.73 -4.65
CA CYS A 163 13.53 -4.50 -3.33
C CYS A 163 14.18 -3.13 -3.20
N ASP A 164 14.91 -2.68 -4.22
CA ASP A 164 15.49 -1.34 -4.24
C ASP A 164 14.40 -0.26 -4.21
N LEU A 165 13.30 -0.47 -4.93
CA LEU A 165 12.13 0.41 -4.89
C LEU A 165 11.45 0.41 -3.51
N VAL A 166 11.25 -0.76 -2.90
CA VAL A 166 10.69 -0.88 -1.54
C VAL A 166 11.56 -0.13 -0.53
N ARG A 167 12.89 -0.24 -0.64
CA ARG A 167 13.85 0.51 0.20
C ARG A 167 13.79 2.01 -0.06
N ALA A 168 13.73 2.44 -1.32
CA ALA A 168 13.59 3.85 -1.68
C ALA A 168 12.27 4.44 -1.14
N VAL A 169 11.17 3.68 -1.22
CA VAL A 169 9.88 4.07 -0.64
C VAL A 169 9.95 4.10 0.88
N GLY A 170 10.55 3.10 1.51
CA GLY A 170 10.73 3.04 2.97
C GLY A 170 11.54 4.23 3.51
N THR A 171 12.63 4.60 2.84
CA THR A 171 13.44 5.77 3.22
C THR A 171 12.72 7.10 2.95
N ALA A 172 11.93 7.20 1.87
CA ALA A 172 11.19 8.40 1.50
C ALA A 172 9.97 8.67 2.39
N TYR A 173 9.21 7.62 2.71
CA TYR A 173 7.93 7.69 3.40
C TYR A 173 7.99 7.26 4.87
N GLY A 174 8.98 6.46 5.27
CA GLY A 174 9.05 5.84 6.60
C GLY A 174 8.78 6.78 7.78
N PRO A 175 9.55 7.88 7.96
CA PRO A 175 9.32 8.81 9.07
C PRO A 175 7.93 9.47 9.04
N ILE A 176 7.45 9.81 7.85
CA ILE A 176 6.13 10.46 7.67
C ILE A 176 5.01 9.46 7.97
N LEU A 177 5.14 8.22 7.49
CA LEU A 177 4.18 7.15 7.78
C LEU A 177 4.14 6.81 9.26
N LEU A 178 5.27 6.87 9.97
CA LEU A 178 5.29 6.65 11.42
C LEU A 178 4.47 7.73 12.15
N LEU A 179 4.65 8.99 11.79
CA LEU A 179 3.88 10.11 12.37
C LEU A 179 2.39 9.99 12.04
N ILE A 180 2.08 9.63 10.80
CA ILE A 180 0.70 9.41 10.35
C ILE A 180 0.07 8.23 11.11
N LEU A 181 0.78 7.12 11.25
CA LEU A 181 0.32 5.93 11.97
C LEU A 181 0.04 6.27 13.44
N LEU A 182 0.94 7.01 14.09
CA LEU A 182 0.74 7.48 15.46
C LEU A 182 -0.49 8.40 15.55
N SER A 183 -0.66 9.31 14.60
CA SER A 183 -1.82 10.19 14.51
C SER A 183 -3.12 9.40 14.36
N ASP A 184 -3.16 8.40 13.48
CA ASP A 184 -4.34 7.55 13.27
C ASP A 184 -4.67 6.73 14.51
N ILE A 185 -3.67 6.15 15.17
CA ILE A 185 -3.88 5.42 16.44
C ILE A 185 -4.44 6.36 17.50
N LEU A 186 -3.91 7.58 17.63
CA LEU A 186 -4.45 8.58 18.55
C LEU A 186 -5.90 8.91 18.23
N HIS A 187 -6.26 9.11 16.97
CA HIS A 187 -7.65 9.35 16.56
C HIS A 187 -8.56 8.15 16.81
N LEU A 188 -8.07 6.92 16.62
CA LEU A 188 -8.80 5.69 16.94
C LEU A 188 -9.00 5.49 18.45
N VAL A 189 -8.20 6.11 19.31
CA VAL A 189 -8.38 6.09 20.77
C VAL A 189 -9.28 7.23 21.25
N ILE A 190 -9.07 8.44 20.71
CA ILE A 190 -9.77 9.65 21.15
C ILE A 190 -11.21 9.70 20.62
N SER A 191 -11.45 9.31 19.37
CA SER A 191 -12.78 9.39 18.76
C SER A 191 -13.82 8.51 19.48
N PRO A 192 -13.53 7.24 19.84
CA PRO A 192 -14.47 6.41 20.61
C PRO A 192 -14.79 6.99 21.98
N TYR A 193 -13.84 7.67 22.63
CA TYR A 193 -14.09 8.37 23.89
C TYR A 193 -15.14 9.48 23.71
N TYR A 194 -15.06 10.27 22.63
CA TYR A 194 -16.08 11.27 22.31
C TYR A 194 -17.42 10.65 21.93
N VAL A 195 -17.42 9.53 21.20
CA VAL A 195 -18.62 8.75 20.90
C VAL A 195 -19.30 8.28 22.20
N PHE A 196 -18.52 7.74 23.15
CA PHE A 196 -19.01 7.26 24.44
C PHE A 196 -19.64 8.39 25.29
N ILE A 197 -18.97 9.54 25.39
CA ILE A 197 -19.54 10.73 26.06
C ILE A 197 -20.81 11.21 25.35
N GLY A 198 -20.83 11.14 24.02
CA GLY A 198 -22.00 11.50 23.21
C GLY A 198 -23.21 10.62 23.48
N LEU A 199 -22.98 9.30 23.67
CA LEU A 199 -24.02 8.32 23.97
C LEU A 199 -24.60 8.46 25.38
N THR A 200 -23.76 8.79 26.36
CA THR A 200 -24.18 8.91 27.77
C THR A 200 -24.91 10.23 28.06
N ARG A 201 -24.72 11.25 27.24
CA ARG A 201 -25.47 12.51 27.35
C ARG A 201 -26.85 12.38 26.69
N ARG A 202 -27.92 12.65 27.45
CA ARG A 202 -29.24 12.95 26.86
C ARG A 202 -29.10 14.18 25.95
N GLY A 203 -29.34 14.00 24.66
CA GLY A 203 -29.17 15.05 23.67
C GLY A 203 -30.23 14.99 22.58
N GLY A 204 -30.57 16.16 22.01
CA GLY A 204 -31.48 16.25 20.87
C GLY A 204 -30.81 15.89 19.54
N ALA A 205 -31.47 16.18 18.41
CA ALA A 205 -31.01 15.84 17.06
C ALA A 205 -29.57 16.29 16.74
N LEU A 206 -29.13 17.44 17.25
CA LEU A 206 -27.75 17.93 17.08
C LEU A 206 -26.69 17.02 17.72
N THR A 207 -27.02 16.37 18.85
CA THR A 207 -26.12 15.41 19.50
C THR A 207 -26.02 14.13 18.69
N ALA A 208 -27.15 13.62 18.17
CA ALA A 208 -27.18 12.44 17.31
C ALA A 208 -26.36 12.65 16.03
N ILE A 209 -26.48 13.82 15.40
CA ILE A 209 -25.71 14.18 14.20
C ILE A 209 -24.19 14.25 14.46
N LYS A 210 -23.78 14.85 15.58
CA LYS A 210 -22.35 14.88 15.96
C LYS A 210 -21.82 13.48 16.24
N LEU A 211 -22.63 12.65 16.89
CA LEU A 211 -22.29 11.26 17.16
C LEU A 211 -22.09 10.47 15.86
N SER A 212 -22.99 10.62 14.88
CA SER A 212 -22.84 9.95 13.59
C SER A 212 -21.61 10.41 12.83
N ALA A 213 -21.30 11.72 12.87
CA ALA A 213 -20.07 12.25 12.25
C ALA A 213 -18.82 11.61 12.89
N GLN A 214 -18.75 11.55 14.22
CA GLN A 214 -17.63 10.93 14.94
C GLN A 214 -17.49 9.43 14.65
N ALA A 215 -18.61 8.70 14.57
CA ALA A 215 -18.59 7.29 14.18
C ALA A 215 -18.06 7.10 12.75
N PHE A 216 -18.41 8.00 11.84
CA PHE A 216 -17.96 7.93 10.46
C PHE A 216 -16.47 8.27 10.32
N TRP A 217 -15.97 9.25 11.09
CA TRP A 217 -14.54 9.52 11.21
C TRP A 217 -13.78 8.29 11.71
N LEU A 218 -14.30 7.61 12.73
CA LEU A 218 -13.70 6.39 13.27
C LEU A 218 -13.57 5.29 12.20
N VAL A 219 -14.63 5.08 11.41
CA VAL A 219 -14.62 4.13 10.30
C VAL A 219 -13.60 4.57 9.22
N GLY A 220 -13.57 5.85 8.88
CA GLY A 220 -12.62 6.41 7.92
C GLY A 220 -11.15 6.17 8.31
N HIS A 221 -10.77 6.52 9.55
CA HIS A 221 -9.41 6.24 10.06
C HIS A 221 -9.11 4.74 10.09
N SER A 222 -10.08 3.89 10.43
CA SER A 222 -9.91 2.43 10.44
C SER A 222 -9.62 1.89 9.03
N ILE A 223 -10.35 2.36 8.02
CA ILE A 223 -10.15 1.98 6.63
C ILE A 223 -8.77 2.41 6.14
N MET A 224 -8.36 3.65 6.44
CA MET A 224 -7.03 4.16 6.07
C MET A 224 -5.91 3.37 6.74
N LEU A 225 -6.05 3.04 8.02
CA LEU A 225 -5.10 2.23 8.76
C LEU A 225 -4.95 0.82 8.18
N ILE A 226 -6.06 0.15 7.89
CA ILE A 226 -6.06 -1.18 7.25
C ILE A 226 -5.43 -1.08 5.85
N GLY A 227 -5.80 -0.07 5.07
CA GLY A 227 -5.26 0.17 3.74
C GLY A 227 -3.74 0.39 3.74
N LEU A 228 -3.20 0.98 4.82
CA LEU A 228 -1.77 1.17 5.01
C LEU A 228 -1.05 -0.15 5.35
N ILE A 229 -1.59 -0.90 6.31
CA ILE A 229 -0.93 -2.09 6.90
C ILE A 229 -1.02 -3.29 5.95
N GLU A 230 -2.19 -3.56 5.37
CA GLU A 230 -2.47 -4.75 4.57
C GLU A 230 -1.51 -4.97 3.38
N PRO A 231 -1.29 -3.99 2.47
CA PRO A 231 -0.39 -4.20 1.34
C PRO A 231 1.06 -4.43 1.78
N CYS A 232 1.48 -3.80 2.88
CA CYS A 232 2.81 -4.00 3.45
C CYS A 232 2.96 -5.44 3.99
N HIS A 233 1.99 -5.88 4.80
CA HIS A 233 1.97 -7.24 5.35
C HIS A 233 1.99 -8.29 4.24
N ARG A 234 1.13 -8.13 3.22
CA ARG A 234 1.09 -9.06 2.09
C ARG A 234 2.39 -9.06 1.29
N THR A 235 3.03 -7.91 1.11
CA THR A 235 4.34 -7.84 0.41
C THR A 235 5.40 -8.66 1.13
N ILE A 236 5.41 -8.63 2.47
CA ILE A 236 6.30 -9.48 3.29
C ILE A 236 5.98 -10.96 3.06
N CYS A 237 4.71 -11.35 3.05
CA CYS A 237 4.29 -12.74 2.79
C CYS A 237 4.67 -13.21 1.38
N GLU A 238 4.52 -12.36 0.36
CA GLU A 238 4.94 -12.68 -1.01
C GLU A 238 6.47 -12.77 -1.14
N THR A 239 7.22 -11.97 -0.39
CA THR A 239 8.69 -12.08 -0.33
C THR A 239 9.12 -13.42 0.27
N LYS A 240 8.46 -13.89 1.35
CA LYS A 240 8.70 -15.22 1.91
C LYS A 240 8.37 -16.34 0.92
N THR A 241 7.27 -16.20 0.19
CA THR A 241 6.90 -17.13 -0.88
C THR A 241 7.96 -17.18 -1.98
N THR A 242 8.54 -16.03 -2.36
CA THR A 242 9.64 -15.96 -3.34
C THR A 242 10.83 -16.80 -2.88
N ASN A 243 11.23 -16.64 -1.61
CA ASN A 243 12.31 -17.42 -1.01
C ASN A 243 12.08 -18.92 -1.05
N GLU A 244 10.86 -19.36 -0.68
CA GLU A 244 10.50 -20.77 -0.70
C GLU A 244 10.57 -21.36 -2.12
N LEU A 245 10.10 -20.62 -3.12
CA LEU A 245 10.14 -21.04 -4.52
C LEU A 245 11.57 -21.12 -5.06
N VAL A 246 12.43 -20.12 -4.79
CA VAL A 246 13.84 -20.15 -5.18
C VAL A 246 14.59 -21.30 -4.49
N ASN A 247 14.31 -21.53 -3.20
CA ASN A 247 14.87 -22.66 -2.46
C ASN A 247 14.41 -24.01 -3.03
N LYS A 248 13.13 -24.14 -3.37
CA LYS A 248 12.59 -25.34 -4.00
C LYS A 248 13.26 -25.57 -5.36
N MET A 249 13.39 -24.53 -6.18
CA MET A 249 14.04 -24.62 -7.48
C MET A 249 15.51 -25.04 -7.34
N SER A 250 16.24 -24.45 -6.39
CA SER A 250 17.64 -24.80 -6.10
C SER A 250 17.84 -26.26 -5.73
N ARG A 251 16.84 -26.91 -5.11
CA ARG A 251 16.88 -28.34 -4.77
C ARG A 251 16.57 -29.26 -5.96
N LEU A 252 15.84 -28.77 -6.96
CA LEU A 252 15.46 -29.54 -8.15
C LEU A 252 16.56 -29.55 -9.23
N VAL A 253 17.42 -28.54 -9.22
CA VAL A 253 18.53 -28.40 -10.17
C VAL A 253 19.65 -29.38 -9.82
N THR A 254 20.00 -30.26 -10.78
CA THR A 254 21.04 -31.29 -10.65
C THR A 254 22.43 -30.73 -10.94
N ASP A 255 23.51 -31.43 -10.55
CA ASP A 255 24.90 -30.97 -10.71
C ASP A 255 25.33 -30.72 -12.17
N SER A 256 24.62 -31.29 -13.14
CA SER A 256 24.84 -31.01 -14.57
C SER A 256 24.41 -29.60 -15.01
N GLN A 257 23.68 -28.87 -14.16
CA GLN A 257 23.09 -27.55 -14.47
C GLN A 257 23.79 -26.42 -13.69
N VAL A 258 25.12 -26.36 -13.81
CA VAL A 258 26.00 -25.46 -13.02
C VAL A 258 25.63 -23.98 -13.17
N SER A 259 25.29 -23.53 -14.38
CA SER A 259 24.91 -22.13 -14.66
C SER A 259 23.64 -21.71 -13.91
N LEU A 260 22.62 -22.56 -13.94
CA LEU A 260 21.34 -22.35 -13.28
C LEU A 260 21.48 -22.36 -11.75
N ARG A 261 22.23 -23.32 -11.22
CA ARG A 261 22.52 -23.42 -9.78
C ARG A 261 23.24 -22.19 -9.27
N ARG A 262 24.21 -21.68 -10.04
CA ARG A 262 24.94 -20.44 -9.71
C ARG A 262 24.00 -19.23 -9.66
N GLN A 263 23.09 -19.09 -10.63
CA GLN A 263 22.13 -17.99 -10.64
C GLN A 263 21.11 -18.08 -9.51
N LEU A 264 20.59 -19.27 -9.21
CA LEU A 264 19.69 -19.50 -8.09
C LEU A 264 20.36 -19.21 -6.74
N THR A 265 21.64 -19.56 -6.60
CA THR A 265 22.42 -19.24 -5.40
C THR A 265 22.63 -17.73 -5.24
N LEU A 266 22.91 -17.02 -6.34
CA LEU A 266 22.98 -15.56 -6.37
C LEU A 266 21.63 -14.94 -5.98
N CYS A 267 20.54 -15.41 -6.61
CA CYS A 267 19.17 -14.97 -6.32
C CYS A 267 18.83 -15.16 -4.84
N GLY A 268 19.08 -16.35 -4.28
CA GLY A 268 18.84 -16.65 -2.87
C GLY A 268 19.64 -15.78 -1.90
N ARG A 269 20.90 -15.46 -2.24
CA ARG A 269 21.71 -14.52 -1.44
C ARG A 269 21.15 -13.11 -1.49
N THR A 270 20.79 -12.62 -2.68
CA THR A 270 20.23 -11.26 -2.83
C THR A 270 18.89 -11.13 -2.11
N LEU A 271 18.04 -12.14 -2.22
CA LEU A 271 16.79 -12.25 -1.47
C LEU A 271 17.00 -12.16 0.05
N ALA A 272 17.98 -12.89 0.59
CA ALA A 272 18.31 -12.87 2.01
C ALA A 272 18.80 -11.47 2.46
N THR A 273 19.63 -10.81 1.66
CA THR A 273 20.09 -9.44 1.96
C THR A 273 18.97 -8.40 1.90
N CYS A 274 18.01 -8.57 0.99
CA CYS A 274 16.85 -7.68 0.90
C CYS A 274 15.83 -7.90 2.04
N ALA A 275 15.75 -9.11 2.59
CA ALA A 275 14.89 -9.41 3.74
C ALA A 275 15.45 -8.89 5.08
N ALA A 276 16.77 -8.79 5.20
CA ALA A 276 17.45 -8.42 6.45
C ALA A 276 17.34 -6.93 6.84
N GLU A 277 16.82 -6.06 5.96
CA GLU A 277 16.76 -4.61 6.21
C GLU A 277 15.39 -4.08 6.67
N TYR A 278 14.37 -4.93 6.80
CA TYR A 278 13.17 -4.58 7.57
C TYR A 278 13.45 -4.72 9.07
N HIS A 279 14.40 -3.94 9.57
CA HIS A 279 14.54 -3.74 11.01
C HIS A 279 13.58 -2.62 11.44
N PRO A 280 12.62 -2.90 12.35
CA PRO A 280 11.69 -1.90 12.88
C PRO A 280 12.43 -0.78 13.63
#